data_AF-L0WB69-F1
#
_entry.id   AF-L0WB69-F1
#
_cell.length_a   1.000
_cell.length_b   1.000
_cell.length_c   1.000
_cell.angle_alpha   90.00
_cell.angle_beta   90.00
_cell.angle_gamma   90.00
#
_symmetry.space_group_name_H-M   'P 1'
#
loop_
_entity.id
_entity.type
_entity.pdbx_description
1 polymer ?
#
loop_
_entity_poly.entity_id
_entity_poly.type
_entity_poly.pdbx_seq_one_letter_code
_entity_poly.pdbx_strand_id
1 'polypeptide(L)'
;MSAVIIGALIVIWLGLAMGAALLRWLGVQLHYPARLVAPLLLALVETVLFLLFVPQSELLPEGYRWPVAGVLVAMAWLVNGTVSALDWYRQHPPAEGPAPSDG
;
A
#
# COMPACT_ATOMS: atom_id res chain seq x y z
N MET A 1 17.25 14.22 9.64
CA MET A 1 17.01 13.38 8.44
C MET A 1 15.76 12.52 8.57
N SER A 2 15.48 11.87 9.72
CA SER A 2 14.21 11.16 10.00
C SER A 2 12.94 11.98 9.70
N ALA A 3 12.94 13.27 10.05
CA ALA A 3 11.81 14.17 9.79
C ALA A 3 11.49 14.37 8.29
N VAL A 4 12.48 14.31 7.40
CA VAL A 4 12.27 14.50 5.94
C VAL A 4 11.62 13.27 5.34
N ILE A 5 12.05 12.06 5.74
CA ILE A 5 11.47 10.79 5.30
C ILE A 5 10.04 10.66 5.82
N ILE A 6 9.81 10.99 7.10
CA ILE A 6 8.46 11.03 7.69
C ILE A 6 7.60 12.06 6.96
N GLY A 7 8.14 13.24 6.66
CA GLY A 7 7.45 14.27 5.89
C GLY A 7 7.06 13.81 4.48
N ALA A 8 7.98 13.16 3.77
CA ALA A 8 7.71 12.63 2.43
C ALA A 8 6.64 11.53 2.45
N LEU A 9 6.72 10.59 3.40
CA LEU A 9 5.70 9.54 3.59
C LEU A 9 4.33 10.15 3.91
N ILE A 10 4.28 11.16 4.78
CA ILE A 10 3.04 11.87 5.10
C ILE A 10 2.48 12.56 3.87
N VAL A 11 3.30 13.26 3.08
CA VAL A 11 2.83 13.98 1.87
C VAL A 11 2.30 13.01 0.82
N ILE A 12 2.97 11.88 0.59
CA ILE A 12 2.51 10.84 -0.33
C ILE A 12 1.18 10.27 0.17
N TRP A 13 1.10 9.92 1.45
CA TRP A 13 -0.12 9.39 2.06
C TRP A 13 -1.28 10.39 1.99
N LEU A 14 -1.02 11.67 2.28
CA LEU A 14 -2.01 12.74 2.20
C LEU A 14 -2.49 12.97 0.76
N GLY A 15 -1.57 12.97 -0.21
CA GLY A 15 -1.88 13.13 -1.63
C GLY A 15 -2.73 11.98 -2.17
N LEU A 16 -2.42 10.74 -1.77
CA LEU A 16 -3.20 9.56 -2.14
C LEU A 16 -4.58 9.55 -1.49
N ALA A 17 -4.67 9.91 -0.20
CA ALA A 17 -5.95 10.02 0.51
C ALA A 17 -6.83 11.14 -0.07
N MET A 18 -6.24 12.28 -0.39
CA MET A 18 -6.92 13.41 -1.05
C MET A 18 -7.39 13.01 -2.46
N GLY A 19 -6.56 12.32 -3.24
CA GLY A 19 -6.92 11.81 -4.56
C GLY A 19 -8.08 10.81 -4.51
N ALA A 20 -8.04 9.87 -3.57
CA ALA A 20 -9.13 8.92 -3.34
C ALA A 20 -10.44 9.61 -2.90
N ALA A 21 -10.35 10.61 -2.03
CA ALA A 21 -11.49 11.42 -1.60
C ALA A 21 -12.09 12.23 -2.75
N LEU A 22 -11.24 12.81 -3.61
CA LEU A 22 -11.67 13.58 -4.77
C LEU A 22 -12.37 12.69 -5.82
N LEU A 23 -11.83 11.50 -6.08
CA LEU A 23 -12.45 10.50 -6.96
C LEU A 23 -13.82 10.06 -6.43
N ARG A 24 -13.93 9.85 -5.12
CA ARG A 24 -15.20 9.54 -4.45
C ARG A 24 -16.19 10.71 -4.50
N TRP A 25 -15.71 11.94 -4.35
CA TRP A 25 -16.52 13.16 -4.45
C TRP A 25 -17.05 13.38 -5.87
N LEU A 26 -16.26 13.04 -6.90
CA LEU A 26 -16.67 13.10 -8.31
C LEU A 26 -17.70 12.02 -8.71
N GLY A 27 -18.13 11.16 -7.77
CA GLY A 27 -19.04 10.05 -8.07
C GLY A 27 -18.37 8.91 -8.87
N VAL A 28 -17.05 8.96 -9.04
CA VAL A 28 -16.28 7.85 -9.61
C VAL A 28 -16.18 6.78 -8.54
N GLN A 29 -17.16 5.88 -8.53
CA GLN A 29 -16.99 4.61 -7.83
C GLN A 29 -15.87 3.86 -8.54
N LEU A 30 -14.68 3.86 -7.93
CA LEU A 30 -13.62 2.95 -8.32
C LEU A 30 -14.23 1.54 -8.32
N HIS A 31 -14.30 0.94 -9.50
CA HIS A 31 -14.86 -0.40 -9.67
C HIS A 31 -14.11 -1.33 -8.72
N TYR A 32 -14.78 -2.32 -8.14
CA TYR A 32 -14.17 -3.31 -7.25
C TYR A 32 -12.73 -3.73 -7.64
N PRO A 33 -12.45 -4.11 -8.90
CA PRO A 33 -11.09 -4.45 -9.32
C PRO A 33 -10.08 -3.32 -9.10
N ALA A 34 -10.47 -2.06 -9.32
CA ALA A 34 -9.57 -0.92 -9.12
C ALA A 34 -9.23 -0.67 -7.64
N ARG A 35 -10.15 -0.96 -6.70
CA ARG A 35 -9.85 -0.86 -5.26
C ARG A 35 -8.85 -1.91 -4.79
N LEU A 36 -8.86 -3.09 -5.41
CA LEU A 36 -7.94 -4.17 -5.14
C LEU A 36 -6.58 -3.98 -5.82
N VAL A 37 -6.60 -3.48 -7.06
CA VAL A 37 -5.39 -3.32 -7.88
C VAL A 37 -4.62 -2.05 -7.53
N ALA A 38 -5.28 -0.97 -7.10
CA ALA A 38 -4.62 0.29 -6.81
C ALA A 38 -3.51 0.20 -5.73
N PRO A 39 -3.72 -0.44 -4.56
CA PRO A 39 -2.65 -0.59 -3.59
C PRO A 39 -1.51 -1.48 -4.12
N LEU A 40 -1.83 -2.52 -4.90
CA LEU A 40 -0.80 -3.40 -5.50
C LEU A 40 0.05 -2.66 -6.54
N LEU A 41 -0.56 -1.82 -7.37
CA LEU A 41 0.16 -0.96 -8.30
C LEU A 41 1.01 0.08 -7.57
N LEU A 42 0.49 0.63 -6.47
CA LEU A 42 1.27 1.53 -5.62
C LEU A 42 2.49 0.82 -5.03
N ALA A 43 2.34 -0.40 -4.51
CA ALA A 43 3.47 -1.21 -4.02
C ALA A 43 4.52 -1.46 -5.10
N LEU A 44 4.10 -1.69 -6.34
CA LEU A 44 5.00 -1.85 -7.48
C LEU A 44 5.76 -0.55 -7.80
N VAL A 45 5.06 0.58 -7.84
CA VAL A 45 5.68 1.89 -8.07
C VAL A 45 6.67 2.21 -6.94
N GLU A 46 6.27 2.03 -5.68
CA GLU A 46 7.15 2.19 -4.51
C GLU A 46 8.38 1.28 -4.60
N THR A 47 8.20 0.04 -5.03
CA THR A 47 9.31 -0.90 -5.26
C THR A 47 10.30 -0.37 -6.29
N VAL A 48 9.81 0.09 -7.44
CA VAL A 48 10.65 0.68 -8.49
C VAL A 48 11.38 1.91 -7.96
N LEU A 49 10.68 2.81 -7.28
CA LEU A 49 11.27 4.01 -6.70
C LEU A 49 12.35 3.68 -5.66
N PHE A 50 12.09 2.75 -4.74
CA PHE A 50 13.08 2.36 -3.73
C PHE A 50 14.31 1.72 -4.35
N LEU A 51 14.15 0.85 -5.34
CA LEU A 51 15.27 0.20 -6.02
C LEU A 51 16.09 1.19 -6.85
N LEU A 52 15.48 2.22 -7.43
CA LEU A 52 16.20 3.23 -8.21
C LEU A 52 16.90 4.27 -7.32
N PHE A 53 16.24 4.74 -6.26
CA PHE A 53 16.72 5.89 -5.49
C PHE A 53 17.48 5.54 -4.21
N VAL A 54 17.17 4.44 -3.53
CA VAL A 54 17.83 4.10 -2.26
C VAL A 54 19.30 3.68 -2.46
N PRO A 55 19.67 2.86 -3.47
CA PRO A 55 21.07 2.53 -3.74
C PRO A 55 21.93 3.74 -4.15
N GLN A 56 21.31 4.76 -4.75
CA GLN A 56 21.97 6.00 -5.18
C GLN A 56 22.02 7.06 -4.06
N SER A 57 21.45 6.77 -2.89
CA SER A 57 21.31 7.74 -1.81
C SER A 57 22.61 7.94 -1.03
N GLU A 58 23.14 9.15 -1.05
CA GLU A 58 24.28 9.55 -0.20
C GLU A 58 23.92 9.64 1.29
N LEU A 59 22.63 9.57 1.64
CA LEU A 59 22.14 9.64 3.02
C LEU A 59 22.43 8.38 3.84
N LEU A 60 22.72 7.27 3.16
CA LEU A 60 22.96 5.96 3.78
C LEU A 60 24.41 5.52 3.52
N PRO A 61 25.09 4.94 4.53
CA PRO A 61 26.38 4.31 4.30
C PRO A 61 26.24 3.17 3.28
N GLU A 62 27.23 3.00 2.41
CA GLU A 62 27.20 2.07 1.26
C GLU A 62 26.68 0.68 1.63
N GLY A 63 27.16 0.11 2.75
CA GLY A 63 26.77 -1.22 3.21
C GLY A 63 25.31 -1.37 3.64
N TYR A 64 24.60 -0.27 3.92
CA TYR A 64 23.20 -0.29 4.37
C TYR A 64 22.19 0.05 3.28
N ARG A 65 22.63 0.57 2.13
CA ARG A 65 21.70 1.04 1.07
C ARG A 65 20.81 -0.08 0.54
N TRP A 66 21.40 -1.21 0.15
CA TRP A 66 20.67 -2.38 -0.35
C TRP A 66 19.79 -3.04 0.71
N PRO A 67 20.27 -3.30 1.95
CA PRO A 67 19.43 -3.77 3.03
C PRO A 67 18.20 -2.88 3.29
N VAL A 68 18.39 -1.56 3.34
CA VAL A 68 17.30 -0.61 3.58
C VAL A 68 16.32 -0.56 2.41
N ALA A 69 16.81 -0.61 1.16
CA ALA A 69 15.95 -0.73 -0.01
C ALA A 69 15.07 -1.98 0.10
N GLY A 70 15.64 -3.13 0.47
CA GLY A 70 14.91 -4.38 0.68
C GLY A 70 13.85 -4.28 1.76
N VAL A 71 14.16 -3.67 2.91
CA VAL A 71 13.20 -3.45 4.00
C VAL A 71 12.04 -2.55 3.56
N LEU A 72 12.33 -1.48 2.84
CA LEU A 72 11.31 -0.56 2.34
C LEU A 72 10.39 -1.23 1.32
N VAL A 73 10.95 -2.04 0.41
CA VAL A 73 10.17 -2.87 -0.52
C VAL A 73 9.25 -3.84 0.26
N ALA A 74 9.80 -4.57 1.23
CA ALA A 74 9.03 -5.50 2.03
C ALA A 74 7.86 -4.80 2.77
N MET A 75 8.11 -3.63 3.34
CA MET A 75 7.08 -2.83 4.01
C MET A 75 6.02 -2.31 3.03
N ALA A 76 6.41 -1.84 1.85
CA ALA A 76 5.46 -1.41 0.82
C ALA A 76 4.52 -2.56 0.44
N TRP A 77 5.05 -3.75 0.18
CA TRP A 77 4.22 -4.92 -0.11
C TRP A 77 3.36 -5.35 1.08
N LEU A 78 3.90 -5.31 2.29
CA LEU A 78 3.16 -5.66 3.49
C LEU A 78 1.94 -4.76 3.69
N VAL A 79 2.13 -3.44 3.66
CA VAL A 79 1.06 -2.45 3.91
C VAL A 79 0.03 -2.46 2.79
N ASN A 80 0.47 -2.35 1.54
CA ASN A 80 -0.46 -2.30 0.41
C ASN A 80 -1.16 -3.65 0.17
N GLY A 81 -0.46 -4.76 0.41
CA GLY A 81 -1.00 -6.11 0.36
C GLY A 81 -2.05 -6.33 1.44
N THR A 82 -1.83 -5.87 2.68
CA THR A 82 -2.85 -5.95 3.74
C THR A 82 -4.08 -5.11 3.42
N VAL A 83 -3.93 -3.91 2.87
CA VAL A 83 -5.08 -3.09 2.44
C VAL A 83 -5.89 -3.82 1.36
N SER A 84 -5.21 -4.40 0.36
CA SER A 84 -5.87 -5.15 -0.71
C SER A 84 -6.57 -6.41 -0.20
N ALA A 85 -5.92 -7.16 0.70
CA ALA A 85 -6.48 -8.38 1.29
C ALA A 85 -7.69 -8.07 2.19
N LEU A 86 -7.64 -6.98 2.96
CA LEU A 86 -8.74 -6.54 3.79
C LEU A 86 -9.94 -6.09 2.95
N ASP A 87 -9.70 -5.37 1.86
CA ASP A 87 -10.76 -4.96 0.93
C ASP A 87 -11.39 -6.17 0.22
N TRP A 88 -10.58 -7.18 -0.12
CA TRP A 88 -11.06 -8.45 -0.66
C TRP A 88 -11.95 -9.20 0.36
N TYR A 89 -11.48 -9.36 1.60
CA TYR A 89 -12.19 -10.07 2.67
C TYR A 89 -13.55 -9.43 2.99
N ARG A 90 -13.62 -8.09 3.02
CA ARG A 90 -14.88 -7.37 3.24
C ARG A 90 -15.94 -7.63 2.17
N GLN A 91 -15.53 -7.99 0.96
CA GLN A 91 -16.42 -8.22 -0.17
C GLN A 91 -16.70 -9.70 -0.42
N HIS A 92 -15.93 -10.59 0.22
CA HIS A 92 -16.14 -12.03 0.25
C HIS A 92 -16.16 -12.53 1.69
N PRO A 93 -17.13 -12.10 2.52
CA PRO A 93 -17.26 -12.66 3.86
C PRO A 93 -17.42 -14.18 3.75
N PRO A 94 -16.74 -14.97 4.59
CA PRO A 94 -16.91 -16.42 4.57
C PRO A 94 -18.39 -16.73 4.78
N ALA A 95 -18.93 -17.65 3.98
CA ALA A 95 -20.30 -18.12 4.18
C ALA A 95 -20.44 -18.56 5.65
N GLU A 96 -21.42 -18.01 6.36
CA GLU A 96 -21.80 -18.53 7.66
C GLU A 96 -22.02 -20.03 7.51
N GLY A 97 -21.30 -20.81 8.31
CA GLY A 97 -21.40 -22.27 8.29
C GLY A 97 -22.85 -22.71 8.48
N PRO A 98 -23.20 -23.94 8.07
CA PRO A 98 -24.58 -24.42 8.13
C PRO A 98 -25.16 -24.18 9.53
N ALA A 99 -26.36 -23.61 9.58
CA ALA A 99 -27.11 -23.40 10.81
C ALA A 99 -27.13 -24.72 11.63
N PRO A 100 -27.06 -24.66 12.97
CA PRO A 100 -27.13 -25.86 13.78
C PRO A 100 -28.37 -26.64 13.38
N SER A 101 -28.21 -27.92 13.05
CA SER A 101 -29.35 -28.80 12.81
C SER A 101 -30.10 -28.93 14.12
N ASP A 102 -31.23 -28.27 14.24
CA ASP A 102 -32.19 -28.49 15.32
C ASP A 102 -32.66 -29.95 15.24
N GLY A 103 -32.14 -30.78 16.13
CA GLY A 103 -32.49 -32.18 16.32
C GLY A 103 -32.70 -32.46 17.80
#